data_AF-A0A838KY03-F1
#
_entry.id   AF-A0A838KY03-F1
#
_cell.length_a   1.000
_cell.length_b   1.000
_cell.length_c   1.000
_cell.angle_alpha   90.00
_cell.angle_beta   90.00
_cell.angle_gamma   90.00
#
_symmetry.space_group_name_H-M   'P 1'
#
loop_
_entity.id
_entity.type
_entity.pdbx_description
1 polymer ?
#
loop_
_entity_poly.entity_id
_entity_poly.type
_entity_poly.pdbx_seq_one_letter_code
_entity_poly.pdbx_strand_id
1 'polypeptide(L)'
;RILPDGTYYVTDVRLKRYVRDYLKSQGNDILVDSIEGKTTNLTGRVGAYLQRVEKPEANGEELVRILLDAFVDARLFGSALAFKAEEAKDEGVKRKNKWETQPKTLTGATQINQGEVLHKAQEVDIRGTSIFSSQEGNRQGTFTENFVLRYGLVGFNGVSNEHSAKVSLMTDEDYDSLLQALWKGVRSAGNTRTKMGQSPRLLFSITYKPGAEFQFGTLLDYVSVESANGKPPEEWSSPDDYKVSLKKLRERLERYSHHIERVEFCVSPDITLDAEDDAFLTRESVGFEVRDLDCDGAGR
;
A
#
# COMPACT_ATOMS: atom_id res chain seq x y z
N ARG A 1 -4.85 -5.90 -13.99
CA ARG A 1 -4.11 -5.79 -15.27
C ARG A 1 -3.46 -7.14 -15.53
N ILE A 2 -2.96 -7.43 -16.73
CA ILE A 2 -2.40 -8.75 -17.08
C ILE A 2 -0.99 -8.56 -17.63
N LEU A 3 -0.05 -9.38 -17.17
CA LEU A 3 1.30 -9.50 -17.71
C LEU A 3 1.30 -10.39 -18.98
N PRO A 4 2.37 -10.36 -19.80
CA PRO A 4 2.44 -11.17 -21.02
C PRO A 4 2.33 -12.68 -20.80
N ASP A 5 2.66 -13.17 -19.61
CA ASP A 5 2.56 -14.58 -19.20
C ASP A 5 1.16 -14.98 -18.69
N GLY A 6 0.21 -14.04 -18.66
CA GLY A 6 -1.15 -14.25 -18.16
C GLY A 6 -1.34 -13.95 -16.67
N THR A 7 -0.28 -13.54 -15.96
CA THR A 7 -0.37 -13.24 -14.53
C THR A 7 -1.10 -11.92 -14.29
N TYR A 8 -2.10 -11.93 -13.42
CA TYR A 8 -2.80 -10.72 -13.04
C TYR A 8 -1.99 -9.90 -12.06
N TYR A 9 -1.97 -8.59 -12.25
CA TYR A 9 -1.28 -7.68 -11.35
C TYR A 9 -2.09 -6.40 -11.04
N VAL A 10 -1.73 -5.81 -9.91
CA VAL A 10 -2.22 -4.56 -9.36
C VAL A 10 -1.03 -3.63 -9.15
N THR A 11 -1.11 -2.40 -9.64
CA THR A 11 0.00 -1.45 -9.49
C THR A 11 0.21 -1.08 -8.02
N ASP A 12 1.47 -0.89 -7.62
CA ASP A 12 1.88 -0.42 -6.29
C ASP A 12 1.12 0.84 -5.84
N VAL A 13 0.84 1.76 -6.77
CA VAL A 13 0.09 3.00 -6.53
C VAL A 13 -1.28 2.72 -5.88
N ARG A 14 -1.90 1.56 -6.17
CA ARG A 14 -3.20 1.20 -5.58
C ARG A 14 -3.08 0.88 -4.10
N LEU A 15 -2.08 0.08 -3.70
CA LEU A 15 -1.83 -0.23 -2.30
C LEU A 15 -1.41 1.02 -1.53
N LYS A 16 -0.51 1.84 -2.12
CA LYS A 16 -0.13 3.14 -1.54
C LYS A 16 -1.34 4.06 -1.37
N ARG A 17 -2.38 3.96 -2.22
CA ARG A 17 -3.62 4.73 -2.05
C ARG A 17 -4.42 4.27 -0.85
N TYR A 18 -4.54 2.96 -0.61
CA TYR A 18 -5.20 2.43 0.60
C TYR A 18 -4.52 2.91 1.87
N VAL A 19 -3.18 2.90 1.89
CA VAL A 19 -2.41 3.45 3.02
C VAL A 19 -2.73 4.93 3.23
N ARG A 20 -2.66 5.75 2.16
CA ARG A 20 -2.96 7.19 2.24
C ARG A 20 -4.38 7.48 2.73
N ASP A 21 -5.37 6.78 2.18
CA ASP A 21 -6.78 6.96 2.56
C ASP A 21 -6.99 6.62 4.04
N TYR A 22 -6.37 5.55 4.51
CA TYR A 22 -6.43 5.16 5.91
C TYR A 22 -5.76 6.20 6.82
N LEU A 23 -4.51 6.60 6.54
CA LEU A 23 -3.80 7.59 7.34
C LEU A 23 -4.55 8.93 7.37
N LYS A 24 -5.15 9.34 6.26
CA LYS A 24 -6.05 10.51 6.20
C LYS A 24 -7.27 10.35 7.10
N SER A 25 -7.91 9.18 7.12
CA SER A 25 -9.04 8.90 8.02
C SER A 25 -8.64 8.98 9.51
N GLN A 26 -7.36 8.76 9.83
CA GLN A 26 -6.81 8.90 11.17
C GLN A 26 -6.38 10.35 11.50
N GLY A 27 -6.66 11.31 10.61
CA GLY A 27 -6.36 12.73 10.81
C GLY A 27 -5.01 13.19 10.29
N ASN A 28 -4.24 12.34 9.60
CA ASN A 28 -2.95 12.74 9.03
C ASN A 28 -3.13 13.54 7.73
N ASP A 29 -2.29 14.55 7.54
CA ASP A 29 -2.20 15.26 6.28
C ASP A 29 -1.45 14.40 5.24
N ILE A 30 -2.04 14.28 4.04
CA ILE A 30 -1.49 13.53 2.89
C ILE A 30 -1.17 14.49 1.76
N LEU A 31 0.00 14.40 1.13
CA LEU A 31 0.41 15.26 0.02
C LEU A 31 -0.29 14.87 -1.29
N VAL A 32 -0.34 13.57 -1.60
CA VAL A 32 -0.94 13.07 -2.86
C VAL A 32 -2.38 12.65 -2.62
N ASP A 33 -3.28 13.61 -2.69
CA ASP A 33 -4.71 13.39 -2.44
C ASP A 33 -5.57 13.54 -3.70
N SER A 34 -6.74 12.89 -3.66
CA SER A 34 -7.78 13.01 -4.69
C SER A 34 -8.99 13.67 -4.04
N ILE A 35 -9.33 14.88 -4.46
CA ILE A 35 -10.59 15.53 -4.10
C ILE A 35 -11.50 15.40 -5.31
N GLU A 36 -12.66 14.74 -5.15
CA GLU A 36 -13.70 14.62 -6.19
C GLU A 36 -13.21 14.11 -7.56
N GLY A 37 -12.30 13.12 -7.57
CA GLY A 37 -11.83 12.49 -8.81
C GLY A 37 -10.92 13.37 -9.68
N LYS A 38 -10.53 14.56 -9.20
CA LYS A 38 -9.46 15.37 -9.78
C LYS A 38 -8.24 15.30 -8.86
N THR A 39 -7.08 14.96 -9.42
CA THR A 39 -5.80 15.13 -8.71
C THR A 39 -5.73 16.60 -8.32
N THR A 40 -5.69 16.89 -7.01
CA THR A 40 -5.46 18.28 -6.59
C THR A 40 -4.10 18.68 -7.13
N ASN A 41 -4.00 19.86 -7.75
CA ASN A 41 -2.71 20.39 -8.17
C ASN A 41 -1.81 20.41 -6.92
N LEU A 42 -0.70 19.67 -6.94
CA LEU A 42 0.27 19.59 -5.85
C LEU A 42 0.61 21.00 -5.31
N THR A 43 0.73 21.95 -6.23
CA THR A 43 0.93 23.38 -5.97
C THR A 43 -0.16 23.97 -5.07
N GLY A 44 -1.44 23.82 -5.43
CA GLY A 44 -2.54 24.37 -4.65
C GLY A 44 -2.63 23.76 -3.23
N ARG A 45 -2.31 22.47 -3.08
CA ARG A 45 -2.34 21.81 -1.76
C ARG A 45 -1.22 22.28 -0.85
N VAL A 46 -0.01 22.41 -1.39
CA VAL A 46 1.12 23.01 -0.66
C VAL A 46 0.82 24.46 -0.32
N GLY A 47 0.25 25.23 -1.25
CA GLY A 47 -0.17 26.61 -0.99
C GLY A 47 -1.18 26.74 0.14
N ALA A 48 -2.24 25.93 0.14
CA ALA A 48 -3.24 25.92 1.21
C ALA A 48 -2.63 25.53 2.57
N TYR A 49 -1.71 24.56 2.59
CA TYR A 49 -0.99 24.19 3.80
C TYR A 49 -0.13 25.35 4.32
N LEU A 50 0.71 25.95 3.45
CA LEU A 50 1.60 27.06 3.80
C LEU A 50 0.83 28.28 4.32
N GLN A 51 -0.33 28.58 3.74
CA GLN A 51 -1.23 29.62 4.25
C GLN A 51 -1.76 29.28 5.65
N ARG A 52 -2.18 28.03 5.88
CA ARG A 52 -2.68 27.57 7.19
C ARG A 52 -1.63 27.64 8.30
N VAL A 53 -0.36 27.45 7.96
CA VAL A 53 0.76 27.52 8.93
C VAL A 53 1.47 28.88 8.95
N GLU A 54 0.87 29.91 8.32
CA GLU A 54 1.39 31.28 8.27
C GLU A 54 2.85 31.41 7.76
N LYS A 55 3.27 30.48 6.88
CA LYS A 55 4.59 30.48 6.23
C LYS A 55 4.46 30.57 4.70
N PRO A 56 4.03 31.71 4.14
CA PRO A 56 3.78 31.84 2.70
C PRO A 56 5.07 31.81 1.84
N GLU A 57 6.22 32.13 2.43
CA GLU A 57 7.51 32.17 1.77
C GLU A 57 8.44 31.13 2.42
N ALA A 58 8.67 30.02 1.73
CA ALA A 58 9.66 29.02 2.09
C ALA A 58 10.53 28.73 0.87
N ASN A 59 11.85 28.69 1.05
CA ASN A 59 12.80 28.43 -0.04
C ASN A 59 13.25 26.96 -0.05
N GLY A 60 13.59 26.45 -1.24
CA GLY A 60 14.43 25.25 -1.44
C GLY A 60 14.20 24.10 -0.45
N GLU A 61 15.16 23.97 0.46
CA GLU A 61 15.22 22.92 1.49
C GLU A 61 14.23 23.15 2.64
N GLU A 62 13.96 24.40 3.01
CA GLU A 62 12.99 24.74 4.05
C GLU A 62 11.59 24.28 3.64
N LEU A 63 11.21 24.50 2.38
CA LEU A 63 9.95 24.01 1.85
C LEU A 63 9.89 22.48 1.91
N VAL A 64 10.96 21.78 1.52
CA VAL A 64 11.02 20.32 1.60
C VAL A 64 10.84 19.84 3.05
N ARG A 65 11.49 20.48 4.01
CA ARG A 65 11.34 20.16 5.44
C ARG A 65 9.90 20.38 5.93
N ILE A 66 9.30 21.52 5.60
CA ILE A 66 7.89 21.79 5.96
C ILE A 66 6.97 20.71 5.38
N LEU A 67 7.20 20.29 4.14
CA LEU A 67 6.41 19.22 3.52
C LEU A 67 6.64 17.87 4.18
N LEU A 68 7.88 17.56 4.58
CA LEU A 68 8.18 16.31 5.27
C LEU A 68 7.60 16.29 6.68
N ASP A 69 7.61 17.41 7.41
CA ASP A 69 6.97 17.51 8.72
C ASP A 69 5.45 17.36 8.61
N ALA A 70 4.88 17.98 7.58
CA ALA A 70 3.44 18.02 7.35
C ALA A 70 2.85 16.68 6.88
N PHE A 71 3.47 16.07 5.87
CA PHE A 71 2.83 15.04 5.06
C PHE A 71 3.48 13.68 5.25
N VAL A 72 2.76 12.79 5.95
CA VAL A 72 3.26 11.44 6.27
C VAL A 72 3.54 10.60 5.01
N ASP A 73 2.73 10.72 3.96
CA ASP A 73 2.94 9.97 2.72
C ASP A 73 4.15 10.45 1.92
N ALA A 74 4.61 11.69 2.13
CA ALA A 74 5.85 12.20 1.58
C ALA A 74 7.07 11.56 2.28
N ARG A 75 7.01 11.39 3.61
CA ARG A 75 8.04 10.67 4.38
C ARG A 75 8.12 9.19 3.97
N LEU A 76 6.95 8.54 3.85
CA LEU A 76 6.84 7.12 3.51
C LEU A 76 7.23 6.82 2.05
N PHE A 77 6.56 7.46 1.08
CA PHE A 77 6.65 7.07 -0.34
C PHE A 77 7.40 8.07 -1.22
N GLY A 78 7.65 9.28 -0.72
CA GLY A 78 8.24 10.35 -1.51
C GLY A 78 7.26 10.96 -2.51
N SER A 79 7.74 11.97 -3.25
CA SER A 79 6.95 12.65 -4.27
C SER A 79 7.85 13.43 -5.24
N ALA A 80 7.36 13.63 -6.46
CA ALA A 80 7.92 14.62 -7.37
C ALA A 80 7.46 16.01 -6.92
N LEU A 81 8.38 16.79 -6.33
CA LEU A 81 8.12 18.13 -5.79
C LEU A 81 8.25 19.21 -6.88
N ALA A 82 7.68 18.93 -8.06
CA ALA A 82 7.70 19.87 -9.19
C ALA A 82 6.49 20.81 -9.12
N PHE A 83 6.70 22.02 -8.62
CA PHE A 83 5.67 23.04 -8.51
C PHE A 83 5.55 23.86 -9.80
N LYS A 84 4.31 24.12 -10.23
CA LYS A 84 4.05 25.08 -11.31
C LYS A 84 4.02 26.47 -10.71
N ALA A 85 4.53 27.48 -11.43
CA ALA A 85 4.33 28.86 -11.01
C ALA A 85 2.83 29.17 -11.06
N GLU A 86 2.21 29.41 -9.91
CA GLU A 86 0.84 29.92 -9.84
C GLU A 86 0.89 31.46 -9.77
N GLU A 87 0.16 32.11 -10.69
CA GLU A 87 -0.11 33.54 -10.60
C GLU A 87 -1.34 33.72 -9.72
N ALA A 88 -1.14 34.12 -8.46
CA ALA A 88 -2.25 34.51 -7.60
C ALA A 88 -2.88 35.79 -8.17
N LYS A 89 -4.18 35.73 -8.52
CA LYS A 89 -5.01 36.89 -8.85
C LYS A 89 -5.79 37.32 -7.61
N ASP A 90 -5.10 37.90 -6.63
CA ASP A 90 -5.76 38.70 -5.61
C ASP A 90 -5.37 40.18 -5.77
N GLU A 91 -6.40 41.01 -5.62
CA GLU A 91 -6.47 42.47 -5.75
C GLU A 91 -5.12 43.22 -5.76
N GLY A 92 -4.59 43.47 -6.96
CA GLY A 92 -3.58 44.51 -7.21
C GLY A 92 -2.13 44.14 -6.94
N VAL A 93 -1.81 42.98 -6.36
CA VAL A 93 -0.41 42.55 -6.15
C VAL A 93 -0.14 41.23 -6.88
N LYS A 94 0.56 41.31 -8.02
CA LYS A 94 1.07 40.13 -8.74
C LYS A 94 2.19 39.45 -7.93
N ARG A 95 1.86 38.57 -6.99
CA ARG A 95 2.84 37.64 -6.39
C ARG A 95 2.92 36.39 -7.25
N LYS A 96 4.05 36.22 -7.95
CA LYS A 96 4.42 34.92 -8.53
C LYS A 96 5.07 34.10 -7.43
N ASN A 97 4.33 33.19 -6.82
CA ASN A 97 4.93 32.22 -5.91
C ASN A 97 5.64 31.17 -6.77
N LYS A 98 6.92 31.41 -7.06
CA LYS A 98 7.78 30.44 -7.72
C LYS A 98 8.47 29.60 -6.64
N TRP A 99 7.76 28.62 -6.10
CA TRP A 99 8.36 27.65 -5.20
C TRP A 99 9.33 26.76 -5.97
N GLU A 100 10.61 26.88 -5.65
CA GLU A 100 11.65 25.97 -6.14
C GLU A 100 12.12 25.11 -4.99
N THR A 101 11.97 23.79 -5.12
CA THR A 101 12.45 22.81 -4.14
C THR A 101 13.82 22.27 -4.51
N GLN A 102 14.60 21.97 -3.48
CA GLN A 102 15.85 21.24 -3.59
C GLN A 102 15.84 20.12 -2.55
N PRO A 103 15.86 18.84 -2.97
CA PRO A 103 15.79 18.32 -4.34
C PRO A 103 14.38 18.42 -4.98
N LYS A 104 14.31 18.35 -6.32
CA LYS A 104 13.03 18.37 -7.08
C LYS A 104 12.22 17.07 -6.99
N THR A 105 12.87 15.97 -6.64
CA THR A 105 12.25 14.67 -6.41
C THR A 105 12.79 14.14 -5.11
N LEU A 106 11.88 13.68 -4.25
CA LEU A 106 12.22 12.99 -3.03
C LEU A 106 11.85 11.51 -3.18
N THR A 107 12.83 10.64 -2.96
CA THR A 107 12.58 9.21 -2.83
C THR A 107 12.19 8.91 -1.40
N GLY A 108 11.00 8.32 -1.20
CA GLY A 108 10.56 7.89 0.14
C GLY A 108 11.29 6.66 0.63
N ALA A 109 11.24 6.46 1.95
CA ALA A 109 11.85 5.32 2.63
C ALA A 109 11.34 3.97 2.12
N THR A 110 10.04 3.89 1.82
CA THR A 110 9.36 2.65 1.44
C THR A 110 9.10 2.60 -0.05
N GLN A 111 9.61 1.55 -0.70
CA GLN A 111 9.30 1.21 -2.08
C GLN A 111 8.55 -0.13 -2.12
N ILE A 112 7.47 -0.19 -2.89
CA ILE A 112 6.60 -1.37 -3.02
C ILE A 112 6.55 -1.75 -4.49
N ASN A 113 6.72 -3.03 -4.79
CA ASN A 113 6.59 -3.58 -6.12
C ASN A 113 5.11 -3.66 -6.54
N GLN A 114 4.87 -3.92 -7.82
CA GLN A 114 3.53 -4.28 -8.26
C GLN A 114 3.10 -5.57 -7.55
N GLY A 115 1.83 -5.63 -7.17
CA GLY A 115 1.26 -6.82 -6.55
C GLY A 115 0.78 -7.78 -7.61
N GLU A 116 1.08 -9.06 -7.45
CA GLU A 116 0.74 -10.11 -8.41
C GLU A 116 -0.20 -11.13 -7.77
N VAL A 117 -1.11 -11.69 -8.57
CA VAL A 117 -1.98 -12.76 -8.11
C VAL A 117 -1.17 -14.05 -7.99
N LEU A 118 -1.15 -14.64 -6.79
CA LEU A 118 -0.27 -15.76 -6.41
C LEU A 118 -0.73 -17.13 -6.95
N HIS A 119 -1.81 -17.15 -7.73
CA HIS A 119 -2.36 -18.35 -8.34
C HIS A 119 -2.98 -18.01 -9.69
N LYS A 120 -3.22 -19.05 -10.50
CA LYS A 120 -3.90 -18.86 -11.78
C LYS A 120 -5.38 -18.56 -11.51
N ALA A 121 -5.77 -17.29 -11.64
CA ALA A 121 -7.15 -16.84 -11.40
C ALA A 121 -8.03 -16.96 -12.64
N GLN A 122 -9.34 -17.14 -12.42
CA GLN A 122 -10.34 -17.13 -13.49
C GLN A 122 -10.98 -15.74 -13.64
N GLU A 123 -10.96 -15.24 -14.88
CA GLU A 123 -11.79 -14.11 -15.31
C GLU A 123 -13.27 -14.52 -15.44
N VAL A 124 -14.14 -13.62 -15.00
CA VAL A 124 -15.59 -13.74 -15.12
C VAL A 124 -16.15 -12.47 -15.72
N ASP A 125 -16.93 -12.63 -16.79
CA ASP A 125 -17.64 -11.54 -17.43
C ASP A 125 -19.03 -11.38 -16.82
N ILE A 126 -19.24 -10.30 -16.06
CA ILE A 126 -20.55 -9.96 -15.51
C ILE A 126 -21.20 -8.92 -16.41
N ARG A 127 -22.19 -9.36 -17.20
CA ARG A 127 -23.02 -8.48 -18.03
C ARG A 127 -24.20 -7.94 -17.22
N GLY A 128 -24.42 -6.63 -17.27
CA GLY A 128 -25.56 -5.94 -16.67
C GLY A 128 -26.23 -4.99 -17.64
N THR A 129 -27.47 -4.62 -17.34
CA THR A 129 -28.24 -3.61 -18.07
C THR A 129 -28.65 -2.49 -17.12
N SER A 130 -28.28 -1.25 -17.45
CA SER A 130 -28.73 -0.06 -16.72
C SER A 130 -29.80 0.66 -17.53
N ILE A 131 -30.95 0.96 -16.92
CA ILE A 131 -32.06 1.70 -17.55
C ILE A 131 -32.01 3.17 -17.12
N PHE A 132 -30.80 3.74 -17.02
CA PHE A 132 -30.61 5.18 -16.81
C PHE A 132 -30.20 5.79 -18.15
N SER A 133 -31.12 6.48 -18.81
CA SER A 133 -30.82 7.29 -19.97
C SER A 133 -30.37 8.68 -19.52
N SER A 134 -29.23 9.15 -20.04
CA SER A 134 -28.70 10.48 -19.78
C SER A 134 -29.49 11.61 -20.45
N GLN A 135 -30.52 11.27 -21.24
CA GLN A 135 -31.38 12.20 -21.97
C GLN A 135 -32.84 11.75 -21.88
N GLU A 136 -33.74 12.69 -21.60
CA GLU A 136 -35.19 12.47 -21.60
C GLU A 136 -35.65 11.95 -22.97
N GLY A 137 -36.31 10.78 -22.99
CA GLY A 137 -36.87 10.17 -24.20
C GLY A 137 -36.15 8.91 -24.72
N ASN A 138 -34.93 8.62 -24.26
CA ASN A 138 -34.25 7.36 -24.60
C ASN A 138 -34.71 6.23 -23.67
N ARG A 139 -35.41 5.22 -24.22
CA ARG A 139 -35.80 3.97 -23.55
C ARG A 139 -34.78 2.83 -23.71
N GLN A 140 -33.69 3.07 -24.43
CA GLN A 140 -32.66 2.06 -24.69
C GLN A 140 -31.68 2.02 -23.50
N GLY A 141 -31.69 0.91 -22.76
CA GLY A 141 -30.77 0.70 -21.63
C GLY A 141 -29.32 0.61 -22.08
N THR A 142 -28.39 1.05 -21.24
CA THR A 142 -26.95 0.90 -21.45
C THR A 142 -26.52 -0.50 -21.00
N PHE A 143 -25.94 -1.28 -21.92
CA PHE A 143 -25.25 -2.52 -21.58
C PHE A 143 -23.94 -2.18 -20.87
N THR A 144 -23.70 -2.79 -19.72
CA THR A 144 -22.45 -2.67 -18.97
C THR A 144 -21.80 -4.05 -18.88
N GLU A 145 -20.55 -4.15 -19.31
CA GLU A 145 -19.73 -5.34 -19.12
C GLU A 145 -18.71 -5.06 -18.02
N ASN A 146 -18.64 -5.93 -17.02
CA ASN A 146 -17.63 -5.86 -15.97
C ASN A 146 -16.74 -7.09 -16.05
N PHE A 147 -15.45 -6.86 -16.29
CA PHE A 147 -14.40 -7.87 -16.20
C PHE A 147 -13.94 -7.95 -14.75
N VAL A 148 -14.20 -9.08 -14.10
CA VAL A 148 -13.80 -9.31 -12.72
C VAL A 148 -13.02 -10.61 -12.63
N LEU A 149 -12.15 -10.72 -11.62
CA LEU A 149 -11.63 -12.02 -11.21
C LEU A 149 -12.64 -12.65 -10.26
N ARG A 150 -12.93 -13.94 -10.44
CA ARG A 150 -13.74 -14.71 -9.48
C ARG A 150 -13.15 -14.57 -8.08
N TYR A 151 -11.85 -14.79 -7.98
CA TYR A 151 -11.04 -14.63 -6.78
C TYR A 151 -9.60 -14.35 -7.20
N GLY A 152 -8.89 -13.55 -6.41
CA GLY A 152 -7.48 -13.30 -6.62
C GLY A 152 -6.80 -12.98 -5.31
N LEU A 153 -5.90 -13.87 -4.87
CA LEU A 153 -4.99 -13.56 -3.77
C LEU A 153 -3.81 -12.77 -4.30
N VAL A 154 -3.76 -11.47 -4.01
CA VAL A 154 -2.69 -10.57 -4.47
C VAL A 154 -1.60 -10.46 -3.41
N GLY A 155 -0.37 -10.81 -3.76
CA GLY A 155 0.82 -10.60 -2.94
C GLY A 155 1.53 -9.31 -3.32
N PHE A 156 1.94 -8.50 -2.35
CA PHE A 156 2.80 -7.34 -2.55
C PHE A 156 4.13 -7.53 -1.80
N ASN A 157 5.23 -7.06 -2.38
CA ASN A 157 6.54 -7.02 -1.75
C ASN A 157 7.04 -5.58 -1.67
N GLY A 158 7.70 -5.21 -0.58
CA GLY A 158 8.29 -3.89 -0.44
C GLY A 158 9.49 -3.89 0.50
N VAL A 159 10.27 -2.82 0.41
CA VAL A 159 11.46 -2.59 1.24
C VAL A 159 11.39 -1.18 1.79
N SER A 160 11.67 -1.03 3.08
CA SER A 160 11.92 0.26 3.71
C SER A 160 13.41 0.38 4.03
N ASN A 161 14.05 1.43 3.52
CA ASN A 161 15.51 1.60 3.60
C ASN A 161 15.89 2.72 4.58
N GLU A 162 16.80 2.43 5.51
CA GLU A 162 17.26 3.36 6.54
C GLU A 162 17.98 4.61 5.97
N HIS A 163 18.69 4.50 4.86
CA HIS A 163 19.35 5.66 4.23
C HIS A 163 18.32 6.58 3.58
N SER A 164 17.32 6.02 2.90
CA SER A 164 16.20 6.79 2.37
C SER A 164 15.36 7.41 3.48
N ALA A 165 15.14 6.70 4.59
CA ALA A 165 14.43 7.20 5.77
C ALA A 165 15.12 8.42 6.40
N LYS A 166 16.46 8.42 6.48
CA LYS A 166 17.22 9.59 6.95
C LYS A 166 17.01 10.83 6.08
N VAL A 167 16.81 10.65 4.77
CA VAL A 167 16.56 11.76 3.83
C VAL A 167 15.10 12.20 3.85
N SER A 168 14.16 11.24 3.93
CA SER A 168 12.73 11.52 3.97
C SER A 168 12.19 11.83 5.37
N LEU A 169 13.04 11.78 6.39
CA LEU A 169 12.72 11.97 7.81
C LEU A 169 11.65 10.99 8.32
N MET A 170 11.55 9.80 7.72
CA MET A 170 10.63 8.76 8.20
C MET A 170 11.08 8.27 9.57
N THR A 171 10.14 8.26 10.51
CA THR A 171 10.33 7.77 11.89
C THR A 171 9.87 6.33 12.04
N ASP A 172 10.22 5.69 13.16
CA ASP A 172 9.72 4.34 13.48
C ASP A 172 8.20 4.37 13.72
N GLU A 173 7.67 5.44 14.30
CA GLU A 173 6.23 5.65 14.46
C GLU A 173 5.48 5.77 13.12
N ASP A 174 6.11 6.42 12.12
CA ASP A 174 5.57 6.44 10.76
C ASP A 174 5.54 5.03 10.15
N TYR A 175 6.56 4.22 10.42
CA TYR A 175 6.65 2.85 9.92
C TYR A 175 5.61 1.92 10.58
N ASP A 176 5.42 2.02 11.89
CA ASP A 176 4.35 1.32 12.61
C ASP A 176 2.97 1.71 12.06
N SER A 177 2.77 3.01 11.80
CA SER A 177 1.55 3.53 11.18
C SER A 177 1.35 2.99 9.76
N LEU A 178 2.43 2.82 8.99
CA LEU A 178 2.40 2.18 7.68
C LEU A 178 1.95 0.72 7.77
N LEU A 179 2.49 -0.07 8.70
CA LEU A 179 2.11 -1.48 8.88
C LEU A 179 0.61 -1.60 9.22
N GLN A 180 0.12 -0.76 10.13
CA GLN A 180 -1.32 -0.71 10.45
C GLN A 180 -2.15 -0.30 9.24
N ALA A 181 -1.68 0.68 8.46
CA ALA A 181 -2.38 1.18 7.28
C ALA A 181 -2.41 0.17 6.14
N LEU A 182 -1.35 -0.64 5.97
CA LEU A 182 -1.32 -1.74 4.99
C LEU A 182 -2.40 -2.78 5.29
N TRP A 183 -2.65 -3.05 6.58
CA TRP A 183 -3.70 -3.97 7.00
C TRP A 183 -5.10 -3.32 6.93
N LYS A 184 -5.31 -2.29 7.74
CA LYS A 184 -6.64 -1.68 7.95
C LYS A 184 -7.12 -0.87 6.75
N GLY A 185 -6.19 -0.31 5.96
CA GLY A 185 -6.52 0.50 4.79
C GLY A 185 -7.24 -0.27 3.69
N VAL A 186 -6.85 -1.53 3.45
CA VAL A 186 -7.53 -2.41 2.47
C VAL A 186 -9.00 -2.61 2.85
N ARG A 187 -9.30 -2.84 4.13
CA ARG A 187 -10.68 -3.02 4.63
C ARG A 187 -11.50 -1.74 4.53
N SER A 188 -10.90 -0.61 4.90
CA SER A 188 -11.58 0.70 4.90
C SER A 188 -12.00 1.18 3.51
N ALA A 189 -11.37 0.65 2.45
CA ALA A 189 -11.67 0.98 1.06
C ALA A 189 -12.82 0.14 0.44
N GLY A 190 -13.44 -0.77 1.18
CA GLY A 190 -14.47 -1.71 0.70
C GLY A 190 -15.80 -1.10 0.25
N ASN A 191 -15.97 0.22 0.35
CA ASN A 191 -17.24 0.93 0.23
C ASN A 191 -17.73 1.09 -1.22
N THR A 192 -16.98 0.61 -2.21
CA THR A 192 -17.32 0.71 -3.63
C THR A 192 -17.57 -0.68 -4.21
N ARG A 193 -18.51 -0.81 -5.16
CA ARG A 193 -18.90 -2.08 -5.79
C ARG A 193 -17.73 -2.92 -6.32
N THR A 194 -16.64 -2.30 -6.76
CA THR A 194 -15.45 -2.97 -7.29
C THR A 194 -14.39 -3.34 -6.24
N LYS A 195 -14.57 -2.90 -4.99
CA LYS A 195 -13.65 -3.14 -3.87
C LYS A 195 -14.30 -3.86 -2.68
N MET A 196 -15.61 -4.07 -2.74
CA MET A 196 -16.36 -4.78 -1.72
C MET A 196 -15.79 -6.19 -1.53
N GLY A 197 -15.51 -6.57 -0.29
CA GLY A 197 -14.96 -7.88 0.06
C GLY A 197 -13.42 -8.00 -0.02
N GLN A 198 -12.68 -6.93 -0.36
CA GLN A 198 -11.22 -6.96 -0.23
C GLN A 198 -10.83 -6.96 1.26
N SER A 199 -10.02 -7.94 1.64
CA SER A 199 -9.52 -8.09 3.01
C SER A 199 -8.05 -8.50 2.99
N PRO A 200 -7.20 -7.92 3.86
CA PRO A 200 -5.83 -8.38 4.04
C PRO A 200 -5.83 -9.81 4.60
N ARG A 201 -4.87 -10.63 4.14
CA ARG A 201 -4.75 -12.05 4.52
C ARG A 201 -3.54 -12.34 5.38
N LEU A 202 -2.39 -11.81 4.97
CA LEU A 202 -1.12 -11.96 5.66
C LEU A 202 -0.32 -10.67 5.50
N LEU A 203 0.17 -10.14 6.61
CA LEU A 203 1.19 -9.10 6.65
C LEU A 203 2.43 -9.72 7.30
N PHE A 204 3.58 -9.51 6.69
CA PHE A 204 4.85 -10.04 7.18
C PHE A 204 5.92 -8.98 6.96
N SER A 205 6.58 -8.58 8.04
CA SER A 205 7.62 -7.55 8.07
C SER A 205 8.87 -8.14 8.71
N ILE A 206 10.03 -7.86 8.11
CA ILE A 206 11.32 -8.34 8.60
C ILE A 206 12.19 -7.12 8.83
N THR A 207 12.56 -6.91 10.09
CA THR A 207 13.51 -5.89 10.52
C THR A 207 14.89 -6.54 10.64
N TYR A 208 15.85 -6.04 9.88
CA TYR A 208 17.24 -6.48 9.93
C TYR A 208 18.02 -5.67 10.96
N LYS A 209 19.07 -6.26 11.52
CA LYS A 209 19.93 -5.58 12.50
C LYS A 209 20.58 -4.34 11.87
N PRO A 210 20.82 -3.27 12.65
CA PRO A 210 21.47 -2.06 12.14
C PRO A 210 22.81 -2.35 11.45
N GLY A 211 22.99 -1.78 10.26
CA GLY A 211 24.21 -1.96 9.46
C GLY A 211 24.34 -3.34 8.78
N ALA A 212 23.33 -4.21 8.87
CA ALA A 212 23.26 -5.38 8.01
C ALA A 212 22.98 -4.91 6.58
N GLU A 213 24.01 -4.85 5.73
CA GLU A 213 23.89 -4.62 4.28
C GLU A 213 23.28 -5.85 3.58
N PHE A 214 22.11 -6.29 4.05
CA PHE A 214 21.46 -7.53 3.66
C PHE A 214 19.93 -7.37 3.62
N GLN A 215 19.31 -7.96 2.61
CA GLN A 215 17.87 -8.19 2.56
C GLN A 215 17.55 -9.36 1.62
N PHE A 216 16.43 -10.04 1.86
CA PHE A 216 16.00 -11.18 1.05
C PHE A 216 15.49 -10.82 -0.37
N GLY A 217 15.26 -9.54 -0.67
CA GLY A 217 14.73 -9.11 -1.97
C GLY A 217 13.23 -9.35 -2.08
N THR A 218 12.80 -10.20 -3.01
CA THR A 218 11.39 -10.47 -3.27
C THR A 218 10.87 -11.56 -2.33
N LEU A 219 10.22 -11.16 -1.22
CA LEU A 219 9.69 -12.11 -0.23
C LEU A 219 8.61 -13.03 -0.80
N LEU A 220 7.87 -12.58 -1.81
CA LEU A 220 6.82 -13.37 -2.46
C LEU A 220 7.35 -14.64 -3.13
N ASP A 221 8.61 -14.67 -3.55
CA ASP A 221 9.23 -15.87 -4.15
C ASP A 221 9.35 -17.03 -3.14
N TYR A 222 9.23 -16.72 -1.85
CA TYR A 222 9.32 -17.66 -0.74
C TYR A 222 7.96 -18.03 -0.14
N VAL A 223 6.86 -17.50 -0.69
CA VAL A 223 5.49 -17.82 -0.30
C VAL A 223 4.84 -18.64 -1.41
N SER A 224 4.19 -19.74 -1.05
CA SER A 224 3.42 -20.54 -1.99
C SER A 224 2.02 -20.79 -1.49
N VAL A 225 1.09 -21.04 -2.41
CA VAL A 225 -0.28 -21.43 -2.11
C VAL A 225 -0.58 -22.80 -2.71
N GLU A 226 -1.21 -23.64 -1.91
CA GLU A 226 -1.54 -25.01 -2.28
C GLU A 226 -3.04 -25.26 -2.12
N SER A 227 -3.61 -26.15 -2.92
CA SER A 227 -5.04 -26.46 -2.83
C SER A 227 -5.39 -27.12 -1.49
N ALA A 228 -6.37 -26.58 -0.78
CA ALA A 228 -6.81 -27.13 0.50
C ALA A 228 -7.77 -28.32 0.32
N ASN A 229 -8.50 -28.35 -0.80
CA ASN A 229 -9.63 -29.25 -1.03
C ASN A 229 -9.56 -29.98 -2.39
N GLY A 230 -8.43 -29.93 -3.08
CA GLY A 230 -8.21 -30.57 -4.38
C GLY A 230 -8.78 -29.80 -5.57
N LYS A 231 -9.44 -28.65 -5.34
CA LYS A 231 -9.89 -27.78 -6.45
C LYS A 231 -8.68 -27.20 -7.18
N PRO A 232 -8.75 -27.09 -8.53
CA PRO A 232 -7.72 -26.42 -9.30
C PRO A 232 -7.70 -24.92 -8.98
N PRO A 233 -6.53 -24.24 -9.06
CA PRO A 233 -6.40 -22.83 -8.68
C PRO A 233 -7.31 -21.85 -9.42
N GLU A 234 -7.73 -22.19 -10.64
CA GLU A 234 -8.66 -21.41 -11.45
C GLU A 234 -10.07 -21.37 -10.88
N GLU A 235 -10.46 -22.40 -10.13
CA GLU A 235 -11.79 -22.53 -9.54
C GLU A 235 -11.88 -21.98 -8.11
N TRP A 236 -10.76 -21.52 -7.55
CA TRP A 236 -10.74 -20.94 -6.22
C TRP A 236 -11.66 -19.73 -6.13
N SER A 237 -12.40 -19.67 -5.04
CA SER A 237 -13.47 -18.70 -4.81
C SER A 237 -13.45 -18.11 -3.40
N SER A 238 -12.79 -18.77 -2.45
CA SER A 238 -12.62 -18.31 -1.07
C SER A 238 -11.24 -18.68 -0.51
N PRO A 239 -10.85 -18.10 0.64
CA PRO A 239 -9.71 -18.55 1.43
C PRO A 239 -9.71 -20.04 1.79
N ASP A 240 -10.88 -20.67 1.89
CA ASP A 240 -11.00 -22.10 2.25
C ASP A 240 -10.51 -23.04 1.13
N ASP A 241 -10.33 -22.51 -0.08
CA ASP A 241 -9.89 -23.30 -1.23
C ASP A 241 -8.36 -23.50 -1.28
N TYR A 242 -7.60 -22.75 -0.47
CA TYR A 242 -6.14 -22.83 -0.45
C TYR A 242 -5.53 -22.77 0.96
N LYS A 243 -4.29 -23.24 1.06
CA LYS A 243 -3.41 -23.06 2.22
C LYS A 243 -2.22 -22.21 1.81
N VAL A 244 -1.76 -21.35 2.72
CA VAL A 244 -0.55 -20.56 2.51
C VAL A 244 0.60 -21.28 3.20
N SER A 245 1.65 -21.59 2.44
CA SER A 245 2.89 -22.18 2.95
C SER A 245 4.00 -21.14 2.99
N LEU A 246 4.60 -20.98 4.16
CA LEU A 246 5.75 -20.12 4.44
C LEU A 246 7.03 -20.92 4.60
N LYS A 247 7.02 -22.22 4.27
CA LYS A 247 8.15 -23.13 4.45
C LYS A 247 9.48 -22.57 3.94
N LYS A 248 9.53 -22.11 2.67
CA LYS A 248 10.77 -21.55 2.09
C LYS A 248 11.22 -20.28 2.82
N LEU A 249 10.26 -19.44 3.22
CA LEU A 249 10.54 -18.22 3.98
C LEU A 249 11.10 -18.56 5.37
N ARG A 250 10.48 -19.49 6.09
CA ARG A 250 10.97 -20.00 7.39
C ARG A 250 12.40 -20.51 7.28
N GLU A 251 12.69 -21.41 6.34
CA GLU A 251 14.03 -21.98 6.15
C GLU A 251 15.09 -20.89 5.87
N ARG A 252 14.71 -19.83 5.16
CA ARG A 252 15.58 -18.67 4.89
C ARG A 252 15.80 -17.83 6.14
N LEU A 253 14.73 -17.54 6.90
CA LEU A 253 14.81 -16.78 8.14
C LEU A 253 15.72 -17.48 9.15
N GLU A 254 15.55 -18.79 9.33
CA GLU A 254 16.39 -19.58 10.25
C GLU A 254 17.87 -19.58 9.82
N ARG A 255 18.14 -19.77 8.52
CA ARG A 255 19.50 -19.77 7.98
C ARG A 255 20.24 -18.43 8.18
N TYR A 256 19.53 -17.31 8.04
CA TYR A 256 20.11 -15.97 8.13
C TYR A 256 19.69 -15.21 9.40
N SER A 257 19.29 -15.93 10.44
CA SER A 257 18.86 -15.38 11.74
C SER A 257 19.85 -14.37 12.34
N HIS A 258 21.15 -14.54 12.09
CA HIS A 258 22.19 -13.61 12.54
C HIS A 258 22.04 -12.18 11.99
N HIS A 259 21.41 -11.98 10.82
CA HIS A 259 21.13 -10.66 10.24
C HIS A 259 19.78 -10.06 10.67
N ILE A 260 18.91 -10.86 11.29
CA ILE A 260 17.52 -10.47 11.56
C ILE A 260 17.41 -10.01 13.01
N GLU A 261 16.76 -8.88 13.23
CA GLU A 261 16.45 -8.36 14.56
C GLU A 261 15.07 -8.83 15.00
N ARG A 262 14.05 -8.59 14.16
CA ARG A 262 12.66 -8.87 14.48
C ARG A 262 11.85 -9.25 13.24
N VAL A 263 10.87 -10.12 13.43
CA VAL A 263 9.83 -10.45 12.47
C VAL A 263 8.49 -10.07 13.07
N GLU A 264 7.74 -9.25 12.34
CA GLU A 264 6.41 -8.78 12.73
C GLU A 264 5.37 -9.27 11.73
N PHE A 265 4.23 -9.76 12.21
CA PHE A 265 3.22 -10.33 11.32
C PHE A 265 1.79 -10.04 11.77
N CYS A 266 0.85 -10.19 10.83
CA CYS A 266 -0.59 -10.35 11.08
C CYS A 266 -1.14 -11.43 10.17
N VAL A 267 -1.96 -12.33 10.74
CA VAL A 267 -2.61 -13.42 10.00
C VAL A 267 -4.12 -13.28 10.12
N SER A 268 -4.81 -13.32 8.99
CA SER A 268 -6.27 -13.35 8.95
C SER A 268 -6.77 -14.71 9.43
N PRO A 269 -7.80 -14.77 10.30
CA PRO A 269 -8.37 -16.05 10.73
C PRO A 269 -8.99 -16.85 9.58
N ASP A 270 -9.24 -16.22 8.43
CA ASP A 270 -9.82 -16.87 7.25
C ASP A 270 -8.79 -17.68 6.46
N ILE A 271 -7.48 -17.47 6.63
CA ILE A 271 -6.47 -18.26 5.94
C ILE A 271 -5.98 -19.41 6.80
N THR A 272 -5.69 -20.54 6.15
CA THR A 272 -5.05 -21.68 6.79
C THR A 272 -3.56 -21.69 6.47
N LEU A 273 -2.73 -21.77 7.51
CA LEU A 273 -1.29 -22.01 7.42
C LEU A 273 -0.98 -23.50 7.67
N ASP A 274 0.19 -23.94 7.23
CA ASP A 274 0.70 -25.25 7.63
C ASP A 274 1.02 -25.28 9.14
N ALA A 275 0.86 -26.44 9.79
CA ALA A 275 1.07 -26.57 11.23
C ALA A 275 2.48 -26.15 11.67
N GLU A 276 3.50 -26.41 10.85
CA GLU A 276 4.87 -25.95 11.12
C GLU A 276 5.02 -24.43 10.97
N ASP A 277 4.28 -23.80 10.07
CA ASP A 277 4.31 -22.34 9.87
C ASP A 277 3.62 -21.65 11.05
N ASP A 278 2.47 -22.18 11.46
CA ASP A 278 1.75 -21.67 12.62
C ASP A 278 2.57 -21.83 13.92
N ALA A 279 3.20 -22.99 14.09
CA ALA A 279 4.15 -23.22 15.18
C ALA A 279 5.39 -22.31 15.10
N PHE A 280 5.81 -21.89 13.92
CA PHE A 280 6.93 -20.95 13.77
C PHE A 280 6.55 -19.54 14.21
N LEU A 281 5.34 -19.07 13.86
CA LEU A 281 4.86 -17.72 14.20
C LEU A 281 4.54 -17.55 15.68
N THR A 282 4.33 -18.64 16.41
CA THR A 282 4.01 -18.64 17.85
C THR A 282 5.22 -18.92 18.76
N ARG A 283 6.42 -19.12 18.18
CA ARG A 283 7.66 -19.31 18.95
C ARG A 283 8.14 -17.98 19.56
N GLU A 284 8.57 -18.02 20.83
CA GLU A 284 9.10 -16.84 21.52
C GLU A 284 10.42 -16.32 20.92
N SER A 285 11.30 -17.18 20.39
CA SER A 285 12.49 -16.75 19.66
C SER A 285 13.11 -17.87 18.81
N VAL A 286 13.53 -17.52 17.59
CA VAL A 286 14.30 -18.40 16.68
C VAL A 286 15.63 -17.73 16.28
N GLY A 287 16.28 -17.09 17.25
CA GLY A 287 17.50 -16.28 17.02
C GLY A 287 17.23 -14.81 16.63
N PHE A 288 15.95 -14.45 16.55
CA PHE A 288 15.39 -13.11 16.42
C PHE A 288 14.05 -13.06 17.15
N GLU A 289 13.51 -11.85 17.36
CA GLU A 289 12.20 -11.64 17.96
C GLU A 289 11.08 -11.93 16.94
N VAL A 290 10.03 -12.63 17.36
CA VAL A 290 8.84 -12.88 16.54
C VAL A 290 7.64 -12.26 17.27
N ARG A 291 6.95 -11.33 16.60
CA ARG A 291 5.89 -10.52 17.21
C ARG A 291 4.63 -10.51 16.36
N ASP A 292 3.52 -10.91 16.97
CA ASP A 292 2.19 -10.67 16.42
C ASP A 292 1.83 -9.19 16.67
N LEU A 293 1.48 -8.46 15.62
CA LEU A 293 1.04 -7.07 15.75
C LEU A 293 -0.44 -6.96 16.18
N ASP A 294 -1.16 -8.08 16.27
CA ASP A 294 -2.57 -8.17 16.62
C ASP A 294 -3.42 -7.11 15.88
N CYS A 295 -3.26 -7.07 14.55
CA CYS A 295 -3.82 -6.00 13.73
C CYS A 295 -5.35 -5.82 13.89
N ASP A 296 -6.06 -6.89 14.25
CA ASP A 296 -7.51 -6.92 14.42
C ASP A 296 -7.96 -6.89 15.90
N GLY A 297 -7.03 -6.90 16.87
CA GLY A 297 -7.35 -6.90 18.31
C GLY A 297 -8.04 -8.19 18.78
N ALA A 298 -7.85 -9.29 18.04
CA ALA A 298 -8.51 -10.56 18.30
C ALA A 298 -7.69 -11.44 19.25
N GLY A 299 -6.39 -11.14 19.42
CA GLY A 299 -5.42 -12.05 20.00
C GLY A 299 -5.24 -13.30 19.13
N ARG A 300 -4.09 -13.95 19.26
CA ARG A 300 -3.78 -15.21 18.58
C ARG A 300 -3.49 -16.32 19.57
#